data_AF-A0A9W8LE43-F1
#
_entry.id   AF-A0A9W8LE43-F1
#
_cell.length_a   1.000
_cell.length_b   1.000
_cell.length_c   1.000
_cell.angle_alpha   90.00
_cell.angle_beta   90.00
_cell.angle_gamma   90.00
#
_symmetry.space_group_name_H-M   'P 1'
#
loop_
_entity.id
_entity.type
_entity.pdbx_description
1 polymer ?
#
loop_
_entity_poly.entity_id
_entity_poly.type
_entity_poly.pdbx_seq_one_letter_code
_entity_poly.pdbx_strand_id
1 'polypeptide(L)'
;MDAVATDTAATGAALPKSPSRASFGSSSAADATLCGPAEAPGAAAAEAACAHSREIALVDLSPDELDIARELGARAPETIECLRINRCRMDGGAFAALVDVLCAHALPRLHTVDISQNQVGGAAGGAALARLLAHARGVRTLALGWNQLALADLRALVAPGAPAYGIQHLDLRANPLGAPLQARGRRSRTPPAAGDGDAWVGGLVAAMPRLTHVLLAQATVDDATLVALLHALTGPRARLEYVGLEWLGLGGRLATVRSIMSRLAPADLAGRALPLHLNLASNSLGDSGVKIIAESGAMLTGLTLACNFITERGTRALAAWLPRSGLAMLELSDNHFGDQGIASLVAVDAARAPPAPPYTAITSLGLNSCCLSDASLRMLSDALLCGWAPLASLRILRNSRISPGARVPL
;
A
#
# COMPACT_ATOMS: atom_id res chain seq x y z
N MET A 1 -21.80 50.00 63.51
CA MET A 1 -23.08 49.71 64.19
C MET A 1 -24.17 49.86 63.15
N ASP A 2 -25.03 48.86 63.13
CA ASP A 2 -26.30 48.72 62.40
C ASP A 2 -26.28 48.29 60.94
N ALA A 3 -26.63 47.01 60.82
CA ALA A 3 -27.15 46.31 59.67
C ALA A 3 -28.62 46.67 59.45
N VAL A 4 -29.05 46.70 58.19
CA VAL A 4 -30.40 46.29 57.80
C VAL A 4 -30.27 45.46 56.53
N ALA A 5 -30.68 44.19 56.64
CA ALA A 5 -30.88 43.27 55.55
C ALA A 5 -32.23 43.54 54.86
N THR A 6 -32.30 43.36 53.55
CA THR A 6 -33.47 42.75 52.91
C THR A 6 -33.01 41.82 51.80
N ASP A 7 -33.54 40.61 51.88
CA ASP A 7 -33.33 39.45 51.04
C ASP A 7 -34.35 39.48 49.87
N THR A 8 -33.96 39.02 48.69
CA THR A 8 -34.86 38.37 47.74
C THR A 8 -34.05 37.63 46.69
N ALA A 9 -34.26 36.33 46.65
CA ALA A 9 -33.52 35.34 45.88
C ALA A 9 -34.04 35.16 44.44
N ALA A 10 -33.22 34.42 43.69
CA ALA A 10 -33.49 33.65 42.48
C ALA A 10 -33.45 34.39 41.12
N THR A 11 -32.39 34.14 40.36
CA THR A 11 -32.47 33.33 39.13
C THR A 11 -31.07 33.04 38.61
N GLY A 12 -30.71 31.76 38.56
CA GLY A 12 -29.51 31.28 37.90
C GLY A 12 -29.71 31.28 36.38
N ALA A 13 -28.73 31.79 35.64
CA ALA A 13 -28.66 31.63 34.20
C ALA A 13 -27.27 31.10 33.83
N ALA A 14 -27.25 29.79 33.56
CA ALA A 14 -26.12 29.04 33.06
C ALA A 14 -25.71 29.50 31.66
N LEU A 15 -24.41 29.41 31.38
CA LEU A 15 -23.81 29.47 30.05
C LEU A 15 -24.54 28.53 29.08
N PRO A 16 -25.03 29.00 27.92
CA PRO A 16 -25.57 28.11 26.92
C PRO A 16 -24.45 27.38 26.18
N LYS A 17 -24.74 26.09 26.01
CA LYS A 17 -24.02 25.05 25.28
C LYS A 17 -23.83 25.41 23.79
N SER A 18 -22.80 24.82 23.22
CA SER A 18 -22.53 24.67 21.79
C SER A 18 -23.77 24.34 20.94
N PRO A 19 -23.90 24.92 19.73
CA PRO A 19 -24.66 24.34 18.62
C PRO A 19 -23.67 23.63 17.68
N SER A 20 -23.66 22.30 17.59
CA SER A 20 -24.51 21.43 16.75
C SER A 20 -24.34 21.63 15.24
N ARG A 21 -23.78 20.58 14.61
CA ARG A 21 -24.06 20.05 13.26
C ARG A 21 -24.51 21.07 12.21
N ALA A 22 -23.58 21.48 11.36
CA ALA A 22 -23.88 21.88 10.00
C ALA A 22 -23.45 20.75 9.05
N SER A 23 -24.44 20.28 8.29
CA SER A 23 -24.39 19.29 7.23
C SER A 23 -23.42 19.67 6.12
N PHE A 24 -22.42 18.81 5.86
CA PHE A 24 -21.73 18.79 4.58
C PHE A 24 -22.60 18.01 3.59
N GLY A 25 -23.25 18.76 2.70
CA GLY A 25 -23.89 18.23 1.50
C GLY A 25 -22.82 17.62 0.58
N SER A 26 -23.06 16.38 0.21
CA SER A 26 -22.27 15.61 -0.75
C SER A 26 -22.41 16.19 -2.16
N SER A 27 -21.29 16.60 -2.76
CA SER A 27 -21.18 16.70 -4.22
C SER A 27 -19.85 16.09 -4.69
N SER A 28 -19.94 14.79 -5.00
CA SER A 28 -19.31 14.08 -6.13
C SER A 28 -17.93 14.56 -6.63
N ALA A 29 -16.89 13.78 -6.37
CA ALA A 29 -15.65 13.77 -7.15
C ALA A 29 -14.97 12.37 -7.16
N ALA A 30 -15.35 11.56 -8.14
CA ALA A 30 -14.62 10.45 -8.80
C ALA A 30 -13.45 9.78 -8.04
N ASP A 31 -13.77 8.63 -7.43
CA ASP A 31 -12.86 7.53 -7.12
C ASP A 31 -12.34 6.88 -8.41
N ALA A 32 -11.03 6.60 -8.46
CA ALA A 32 -10.45 5.67 -9.41
C ALA A 32 -10.43 4.26 -8.79
N THR A 33 -11.62 3.67 -8.70
CA THR A 33 -11.82 2.27 -8.34
C THR A 33 -11.60 1.41 -9.58
N LEU A 34 -10.73 0.40 -9.50
CA LEU A 34 -10.77 -0.76 -10.40
C LEU A 34 -12.01 -1.61 -10.04
N CYS A 35 -13.19 -1.07 -10.28
CA CYS A 35 -14.47 -1.77 -10.26
C CYS A 35 -15.28 -1.26 -11.45
N GLY A 36 -15.70 -2.16 -12.34
CA GLY A 36 -16.71 -1.88 -13.35
C GLY A 36 -18.04 -1.43 -12.71
N PRO A 37 -18.98 -0.90 -13.52
CA PRO A 37 -20.10 -0.12 -13.00
C PRO A 37 -21.02 -0.97 -12.12
N ALA A 38 -21.43 -0.38 -11.01
CA ALA A 38 -22.46 -0.90 -10.11
C ALA A 38 -23.84 -0.74 -10.76
N GLU A 39 -24.49 -1.86 -11.09
CA GLU A 39 -25.93 -1.90 -11.38
C GLU A 39 -26.74 -1.99 -10.07
N ALA A 40 -27.96 -1.45 -10.12
CA ALA A 40 -28.87 -1.22 -9.01
C ALA A 40 -29.34 -2.52 -8.28
N PRO A 41 -29.81 -2.43 -7.02
CA PRO A 41 -30.07 -3.60 -6.20
C PRO A 41 -31.45 -4.19 -6.53
N GLY A 42 -31.47 -5.40 -7.09
CA GLY A 42 -32.73 -6.11 -7.34
C GLY A 42 -32.58 -7.37 -8.18
N ALA A 43 -31.88 -8.39 -7.66
CA ALA A 43 -32.03 -9.84 -7.92
C ALA A 43 -30.71 -10.55 -7.57
N ALA A 44 -30.47 -10.74 -6.28
CA ALA A 44 -29.39 -11.60 -5.80
C ALA A 44 -29.83 -13.06 -5.92
N ALA A 45 -29.29 -13.79 -6.89
CA ALA A 45 -29.15 -15.24 -6.87
C ALA A 45 -28.13 -15.67 -7.93
N ALA A 46 -26.94 -16.07 -7.47
CA ALA A 46 -25.98 -16.96 -8.14
C ALA A 46 -25.78 -16.77 -9.66
N GLU A 47 -24.85 -15.89 -10.07
CA GLU A 47 -24.21 -16.05 -11.38
C GLU A 47 -23.43 -17.37 -11.37
N ALA A 48 -24.06 -18.39 -11.94
CA ALA A 48 -23.49 -19.72 -12.09
C ALA A 48 -22.10 -19.64 -12.74
N ALA A 49 -21.10 -20.15 -12.03
CA ALA A 49 -19.76 -20.35 -12.53
C ALA A 49 -19.82 -21.12 -13.85
N CYS A 50 -19.46 -20.46 -14.96
CA CYS A 50 -19.38 -21.11 -16.27
C CYS A 50 -18.48 -22.35 -16.15
N ALA A 51 -19.00 -23.53 -16.54
CA ALA A 51 -18.32 -24.83 -16.39
C ALA A 51 -16.95 -24.89 -17.09
N HIS A 52 -16.67 -23.96 -18.01
CA HIS A 52 -15.42 -23.85 -18.76
C HIS A 52 -14.43 -22.81 -18.21
N SER A 53 -14.82 -22.02 -17.21
CA SER A 53 -13.93 -21.02 -16.63
C SER A 53 -12.85 -21.71 -15.78
N ARG A 54 -11.59 -21.27 -15.94
CA ARG A 54 -10.45 -21.72 -15.12
C ARG A 54 -10.38 -20.99 -13.78
N GLU A 55 -11.35 -20.12 -13.53
CA GLU A 55 -11.50 -19.36 -12.31
C GLU A 55 -12.71 -19.87 -11.51
N ILE A 56 -12.51 -20.01 -10.21
CA ILE A 56 -13.58 -20.12 -9.21
C ILE A 56 -13.64 -18.79 -8.48
N ALA A 57 -14.77 -18.11 -8.56
CA ALA A 57 -15.01 -16.85 -7.85
C ALA A 57 -16.24 -17.00 -6.96
N LEU A 58 -16.03 -16.93 -5.65
CA LEU A 58 -17.06 -17.00 -4.63
C LEU A 58 -17.05 -15.66 -3.90
N VAL A 59 -18.19 -14.98 -3.92
CA VAL A 59 -18.31 -13.63 -3.36
C VAL A 59 -19.60 -13.52 -2.57
N ASP A 60 -19.50 -12.93 -1.37
CA ASP A 60 -20.65 -12.65 -0.50
C ASP A 60 -21.48 -13.91 -0.11
N LEU A 61 -20.84 -15.09 -0.07
CA LEU A 61 -21.45 -16.35 0.40
C LEU A 61 -21.15 -16.59 1.88
N SER A 62 -22.08 -17.17 2.64
CA SER A 62 -21.74 -17.59 4.01
C SER A 62 -20.82 -18.82 4.00
N PRO A 63 -19.97 -19.02 5.03
CA PRO A 63 -19.09 -20.18 5.10
C PRO A 63 -19.84 -21.52 5.06
N ASP A 64 -21.05 -21.57 5.61
CA ASP A 64 -21.87 -22.79 5.65
C ASP A 64 -22.46 -23.15 4.27
N GLU A 65 -22.62 -22.14 3.40
CA GLU A 65 -23.05 -22.33 2.01
C GLU A 65 -21.87 -22.63 1.07
N LEU A 66 -20.64 -22.49 1.57
CA LEU A 66 -19.42 -22.64 0.78
C LEU A 66 -19.05 -24.13 0.64
N ASP A 67 -19.63 -24.77 -0.37
CA ASP A 67 -19.28 -26.13 -0.74
C ASP A 67 -18.39 -26.14 -1.99
N ILE A 68 -17.07 -26.11 -1.81
CA ILE A 68 -16.11 -26.20 -2.93
C ILE A 68 -16.30 -27.47 -3.74
N ALA A 69 -16.65 -28.61 -3.14
CA ALA A 69 -16.84 -29.83 -3.91
C ALA A 69 -18.03 -29.68 -4.86
N ARG A 70 -19.10 -29.02 -4.42
CA ARG A 70 -20.23 -28.66 -5.27
C ARG A 70 -19.89 -27.60 -6.32
N GLU A 71 -19.16 -26.56 -5.96
CA GLU A 71 -18.76 -25.47 -6.88
C GLU A 71 -17.70 -25.91 -7.90
N LEU A 72 -16.87 -26.89 -7.55
CA LEU A 72 -16.05 -27.64 -8.50
C LEU A 72 -16.96 -28.39 -9.48
N GLY A 73 -18.01 -29.06 -8.99
CA GLY A 73 -19.02 -29.71 -9.83
C GLY A 73 -18.38 -30.71 -10.78
N ALA A 74 -18.68 -30.59 -12.09
CA ALA A 74 -18.06 -31.40 -13.15
C ALA A 74 -16.73 -30.83 -13.68
N ARG A 75 -16.22 -29.73 -13.10
CA ARG A 75 -14.96 -29.14 -13.53
C ARG A 75 -13.81 -30.06 -13.16
N ALA A 76 -12.91 -30.24 -14.11
CA ALA A 76 -11.62 -30.87 -13.92
C ALA A 76 -10.75 -30.01 -12.98
N PRO A 77 -10.45 -30.44 -11.74
CA PRO A 77 -9.66 -29.63 -10.79
C PRO A 77 -8.29 -29.22 -11.34
N GLU A 78 -7.72 -30.06 -12.21
CA GLU A 78 -6.46 -29.81 -12.92
C GLU A 78 -6.48 -28.61 -13.88
N THR A 79 -7.66 -28.08 -14.21
CA THR A 79 -7.82 -26.92 -15.11
C THR A 79 -7.89 -25.59 -14.38
N ILE A 80 -8.02 -25.59 -13.05
CA ILE A 80 -8.23 -24.39 -12.25
C ILE A 80 -6.91 -23.64 -12.10
N GLU A 81 -6.95 -22.36 -12.46
CA GLU A 81 -5.81 -21.44 -12.45
C GLU A 81 -5.95 -20.38 -11.35
N CYS A 82 -7.19 -20.01 -11.01
CA CYS A 82 -7.49 -18.96 -10.03
C CYS A 82 -8.62 -19.36 -9.07
N LEU A 83 -8.40 -19.14 -7.78
CA LEU A 83 -9.40 -19.26 -6.73
C LEU A 83 -9.57 -17.90 -6.05
N ARG A 84 -10.78 -17.33 -6.14
CA ARG A 84 -11.17 -16.11 -5.46
C ARG A 84 -12.32 -16.41 -4.50
N ILE A 85 -12.13 -16.10 -3.22
CA ILE A 85 -13.15 -16.29 -2.18
C ILE A 85 -13.18 -15.03 -1.33
N ASN A 86 -14.00 -14.07 -1.72
CA ASN A 86 -13.96 -12.72 -1.16
C ASN A 86 -15.25 -12.39 -0.42
N ARG A 87 -15.16 -11.69 0.72
CA ARG A 87 -16.33 -11.29 1.53
C ARG A 87 -17.20 -12.44 2.04
N CYS A 88 -16.66 -13.65 2.11
CA CYS A 88 -17.40 -14.82 2.57
C CYS A 88 -17.42 -14.99 4.10
N ARG A 89 -16.89 -14.00 4.85
CA ARG A 89 -16.81 -14.01 6.32
C ARG A 89 -16.12 -15.27 6.89
N MET A 90 -15.23 -15.90 6.13
CA MET A 90 -14.54 -17.11 6.56
C MET A 90 -13.60 -16.80 7.73
N ASP A 91 -13.75 -17.52 8.84
CA ASP A 91 -12.76 -17.51 9.91
C ASP A 91 -11.65 -18.52 9.65
N GLY A 92 -10.63 -18.56 10.51
CA GLY A 92 -9.50 -19.49 10.36
C GLY A 92 -9.90 -20.97 10.41
N GLY A 93 -11.00 -21.33 11.08
CA GLY A 93 -11.50 -22.71 11.17
C GLY A 93 -12.22 -23.13 9.89
N ALA A 94 -13.14 -22.30 9.40
CA ALA A 94 -13.80 -22.48 8.12
C ALA A 94 -12.78 -22.51 6.96
N PHE A 95 -11.78 -21.63 6.99
CA PHE A 95 -10.69 -21.66 6.03
C PHE A 95 -9.85 -22.94 6.11
N ALA A 96 -9.62 -23.49 7.31
CA ALA A 96 -8.93 -24.76 7.45
C ALA A 96 -9.73 -25.93 6.85
N ALA A 97 -11.04 -25.99 7.09
CA ALA A 97 -11.92 -27.00 6.50
C ALA A 97 -11.98 -26.88 4.97
N LEU A 98 -12.05 -25.64 4.46
CA LEU A 98 -11.94 -25.35 3.04
C LEU A 98 -10.61 -25.88 2.46
N VAL A 99 -9.49 -25.63 3.13
CA VAL A 99 -8.18 -26.14 2.71
C VAL A 99 -8.14 -27.67 2.72
N ASP A 100 -8.82 -28.34 3.65
CA ASP A 100 -8.91 -29.81 3.67
C ASP A 100 -9.58 -30.34 2.40
N VAL A 101 -10.67 -29.69 1.96
CA VAL A 101 -11.35 -30.03 0.70
C VAL A 101 -10.46 -29.74 -0.51
N LEU A 102 -9.78 -28.59 -0.55
CA LEU A 102 -8.86 -28.24 -1.65
C LEU A 102 -7.69 -29.22 -1.75
N CYS A 103 -7.13 -29.64 -0.61
CA CYS A 103 -6.03 -30.60 -0.54
C CYS A 103 -6.44 -32.02 -0.97
N ALA A 104 -7.74 -32.35 -1.01
CA ALA A 104 -8.24 -33.62 -1.55
C ALA A 104 -8.12 -33.70 -3.08
N HIS A 105 -7.91 -32.57 -3.77
CA HIS A 105 -7.81 -32.49 -5.23
C HIS A 105 -6.42 -32.03 -5.67
N ALA A 106 -5.94 -32.54 -6.81
CA ALA A 106 -4.73 -32.05 -7.43
C ALA A 106 -5.01 -30.71 -8.14
N LEU A 107 -4.31 -29.64 -7.73
CA LEU A 107 -4.45 -28.30 -8.30
C LEU A 107 -3.14 -27.84 -8.99
N PRO A 108 -2.63 -28.58 -10.00
CA PRO A 108 -1.32 -28.34 -10.60
C PRO A 108 -1.18 -27.01 -11.35
N ARG A 109 -2.30 -26.41 -11.79
CA ARG A 109 -2.33 -25.15 -12.53
C ARG A 109 -2.67 -23.94 -11.67
N LEU A 110 -3.06 -24.15 -10.41
CA LEU A 110 -3.46 -23.06 -9.53
C LEU A 110 -2.25 -22.15 -9.28
N HIS A 111 -2.36 -20.91 -9.74
CA HIS A 111 -1.31 -19.91 -9.59
C HIS A 111 -1.78 -18.66 -8.84
N THR A 112 -3.09 -18.42 -8.72
CA THR A 112 -3.65 -17.26 -8.01
C THR A 112 -4.64 -17.71 -6.94
N VAL A 113 -4.39 -17.30 -5.71
CA VAL A 113 -5.32 -17.45 -4.59
C VAL A 113 -5.61 -16.07 -4.02
N ASP A 114 -6.87 -15.66 -4.08
CA ASP A 114 -7.39 -14.44 -3.47
C ASP A 114 -8.45 -14.83 -2.45
N ILE A 115 -8.14 -14.60 -1.18
CA ILE A 115 -9.09 -14.81 -0.07
C ILE A 115 -9.32 -13.50 0.67
N SER A 116 -9.20 -12.38 -0.03
CA SER A 116 -9.29 -11.07 0.58
C SER A 116 -10.68 -10.79 1.18
N GLN A 117 -10.73 -9.93 2.19
CA GLN A 117 -11.98 -9.52 2.85
C GLN A 117 -12.67 -10.68 3.58
N ASN A 118 -11.90 -11.48 4.32
CA ASN A 118 -12.41 -12.50 5.25
C ASN A 118 -11.85 -12.27 6.67
N GLN A 119 -11.92 -13.28 7.53
CA GLN A 119 -11.47 -13.23 8.94
C GLN A 119 -10.53 -14.41 9.24
N VAL A 120 -9.70 -14.78 8.27
CA VAL A 120 -8.84 -15.98 8.31
C VAL A 120 -7.75 -15.91 9.39
N GLY A 121 -7.48 -14.72 9.94
CA GLY A 121 -6.51 -14.49 11.01
C GLY A 121 -6.55 -15.51 12.15
N GLY A 122 -5.39 -15.75 12.77
CA GLY A 122 -5.19 -16.72 13.84
C GLY A 122 -4.41 -17.97 13.42
N ALA A 123 -4.01 -18.76 14.42
CA ALA A 123 -3.13 -19.92 14.25
C ALA A 123 -3.70 -20.98 13.29
N ALA A 124 -5.03 -21.21 13.31
CA ALA A 124 -5.69 -22.15 12.41
C ALA A 124 -5.57 -21.71 10.94
N GLY A 125 -5.81 -20.43 10.64
CA GLY A 125 -5.68 -19.90 9.29
C GLY A 125 -4.24 -19.87 8.80
N GLY A 126 -3.29 -19.52 9.66
CA GLY A 126 -1.86 -19.61 9.36
C GLY A 126 -1.40 -21.02 9.00
N ALA A 127 -1.81 -22.02 9.80
CA ALA A 127 -1.51 -23.43 9.51
C ALA A 127 -2.20 -23.92 8.24
N ALA A 128 -3.45 -23.53 8.01
CA ALA A 128 -4.17 -23.84 6.77
C ALA A 128 -3.47 -23.23 5.54
N LEU A 129 -3.01 -21.99 5.63
CA LEU A 129 -2.26 -21.33 4.55
C LEU A 129 -0.96 -22.08 4.23
N ALA A 130 -0.22 -22.52 5.25
CA ALA A 130 0.99 -23.32 5.07
C ALA A 130 0.71 -24.64 4.33
N ARG A 131 -0.37 -25.35 4.71
CA ARG A 131 -0.78 -26.60 4.05
C ARG A 131 -1.19 -26.35 2.60
N LEU A 132 -2.00 -25.33 2.36
CA LEU A 132 -2.43 -24.96 1.01
C LEU A 132 -1.25 -24.67 0.09
N LEU A 133 -0.28 -23.88 0.56
CA LEU A 133 0.89 -23.51 -0.24
C LEU A 133 1.89 -24.67 -0.42
N ALA A 134 1.97 -25.58 0.55
CA ALA A 134 2.78 -26.79 0.42
C ALA A 134 2.20 -27.76 -0.63
N HIS A 135 0.87 -27.83 -0.73
CA HIS A 135 0.12 -28.62 -1.70
C HIS A 135 0.14 -27.98 -3.09
N ALA A 136 -0.29 -26.73 -3.20
CA ALA A 136 -0.36 -25.96 -4.44
C ALA A 136 0.93 -25.16 -4.68
N ARG A 137 2.01 -25.85 -5.03
CA ARG A 137 3.35 -25.24 -5.24
C ARG A 137 3.41 -24.27 -6.44
N GLY A 138 2.39 -24.29 -7.30
CA GLY A 138 2.26 -23.41 -8.46
C GLY A 138 1.82 -21.97 -8.12
N VAL A 139 1.39 -21.70 -6.88
CA VAL A 139 0.88 -20.39 -6.47
C VAL A 139 1.95 -19.31 -6.56
N ARG A 140 1.67 -18.29 -7.37
CA ARG A 140 2.50 -17.10 -7.61
C ARG A 140 1.88 -15.84 -7.03
N THR A 141 0.56 -15.75 -7.00
CA THR A 141 -0.17 -14.59 -6.50
C THR A 141 -1.01 -15.00 -5.30
N LEU A 142 -0.76 -14.36 -4.16
CA LEU A 142 -1.44 -14.61 -2.92
C LEU A 142 -2.00 -13.31 -2.36
N ALA A 143 -3.31 -13.15 -2.45
CA ALA A 143 -4.03 -11.99 -1.92
C ALA A 143 -4.74 -12.34 -0.61
N LEU A 144 -4.23 -11.75 0.47
CA LEU A 144 -4.66 -11.95 1.85
C LEU A 144 -5.16 -10.64 2.47
N GLY A 145 -5.48 -9.63 1.65
CA GLY A 145 -5.93 -8.33 2.12
C GLY A 145 -7.16 -8.44 3.03
N TRP A 146 -7.27 -7.63 4.08
CA TRP A 146 -8.45 -7.59 4.95
C TRP A 146 -8.81 -8.98 5.53
N ASN A 147 -7.87 -9.65 6.22
CA ASN A 147 -8.09 -10.99 6.78
C ASN A 147 -7.89 -11.09 8.30
N GLN A 148 -7.64 -9.96 8.97
CA GLN A 148 -7.26 -9.96 10.40
C GLN A 148 -6.00 -10.78 10.70
N LEU A 149 -5.11 -10.96 9.71
CA LEU A 149 -3.86 -11.71 9.87
C LEU A 149 -2.82 -10.89 10.67
N ALA A 150 -2.30 -11.48 11.74
CA ALA A 150 -1.08 -11.02 12.36
C ALA A 150 0.14 -11.68 11.70
N LEU A 151 1.31 -11.04 11.78
CA LEU A 151 2.55 -11.68 11.31
C LEU A 151 2.83 -12.99 12.06
N ALA A 152 2.43 -13.07 13.33
CA ALA A 152 2.52 -14.31 14.11
C ALA A 152 1.78 -15.50 13.46
N ASP A 153 0.69 -15.25 12.73
CA ASP A 153 -0.08 -16.29 12.04
C ASP A 153 0.71 -16.85 10.85
N LEU A 154 1.54 -16.02 10.21
CA LEU A 154 2.40 -16.44 9.09
C LEU A 154 3.63 -17.23 9.54
N ARG A 155 3.88 -17.39 10.84
CA ARG A 155 5.02 -18.19 11.35
C ARG A 155 4.96 -19.64 10.90
N ALA A 156 3.77 -20.20 10.69
CA ALA A 156 3.59 -21.54 10.17
C ALA A 156 4.24 -21.74 8.78
N LEU A 157 4.38 -20.68 7.99
CA LEU A 157 5.05 -20.71 6.69
C LEU A 157 6.57 -20.93 6.80
N VAL A 158 7.15 -20.65 7.97
CA VAL A 158 8.61 -20.67 8.22
C VAL A 158 9.00 -21.83 9.14
N ALA A 159 8.11 -22.81 9.32
CA ALA A 159 8.41 -23.98 10.14
C ALA A 159 9.63 -24.77 9.60
N PRO A 160 10.42 -25.44 10.45
CA PRO A 160 11.54 -26.27 10.01
C PRO A 160 11.10 -27.30 8.95
N GLY A 161 11.77 -27.33 7.80
CA GLY A 161 11.42 -28.21 6.68
C GLY A 161 10.34 -27.66 5.74
N ALA A 162 9.85 -26.42 5.96
CA ALA A 162 8.95 -25.76 5.04
C ALA A 162 9.58 -25.64 3.63
N PRO A 163 8.79 -25.87 2.56
CA PRO A 163 9.28 -25.71 1.20
C PRO A 163 9.50 -24.22 0.86
N ALA A 164 10.32 -23.96 -0.14
CA ALA A 164 10.32 -22.65 -0.78
C ALA A 164 9.04 -22.47 -1.60
N TYR A 165 8.34 -21.36 -1.39
CA TYR A 165 7.11 -21.02 -2.08
C TYR A 165 7.41 -20.26 -3.38
N GLY A 166 6.62 -20.54 -4.42
CA GLY A 166 6.72 -19.90 -5.73
C GLY A 166 6.15 -18.49 -5.82
N ILE A 167 5.82 -17.87 -4.68
CA ILE A 167 5.10 -16.60 -4.57
C ILE A 167 5.94 -15.45 -5.14
N GLN A 168 5.30 -14.66 -6.01
CA GLN A 168 5.82 -13.46 -6.64
C GLN A 168 5.08 -12.21 -6.16
N HIS A 169 3.76 -12.32 -5.94
CA HIS A 169 2.91 -11.23 -5.48
C HIS A 169 2.24 -11.61 -4.16
N LEU A 170 2.54 -10.83 -3.11
CA LEU A 170 1.97 -11.00 -1.79
C LEU A 170 1.22 -9.73 -1.38
N ASP A 171 -0.08 -9.86 -1.17
CA ASP A 171 -0.91 -8.76 -0.70
C ASP A 171 -1.38 -9.00 0.73
N LEU A 172 -0.88 -8.18 1.65
CA LEU A 172 -1.17 -8.19 3.08
C LEU A 172 -1.90 -6.91 3.51
N ARG A 173 -2.51 -6.17 2.58
CA ARG A 173 -3.17 -4.90 2.88
C ARG A 173 -4.22 -5.03 3.99
N ALA A 174 -4.40 -3.98 4.78
CA ALA A 174 -5.43 -3.89 5.81
C ALA A 174 -5.45 -5.10 6.79
N ASN A 175 -4.27 -5.61 7.15
CA ASN A 175 -4.10 -6.63 8.19
C ASN A 175 -3.42 -6.05 9.45
N PRO A 176 -3.76 -6.56 10.64
CA PRO A 176 -3.09 -6.21 11.89
C PRO A 176 -1.78 -6.96 12.07
N LEU A 177 -0.79 -6.64 11.22
CA LEU A 177 0.51 -7.30 11.17
C LEU A 177 1.33 -7.16 12.47
N GLY A 178 1.10 -6.11 13.28
CA GLY A 178 1.75 -5.91 14.58
C GLY A 178 1.36 -6.94 15.65
N ALA A 179 1.92 -6.79 16.86
CA ALA A 179 1.69 -7.72 17.98
C ALA A 179 0.20 -8.03 18.22
N PRO A 180 -0.15 -9.30 18.53
CA PRO A 180 -1.53 -9.79 18.51
C PRO A 180 -2.46 -8.96 19.39
N LEU A 181 -3.71 -8.78 18.92
CA LEU A 181 -4.78 -7.98 19.55
C LEU A 181 -4.98 -8.26 21.07
N GLN A 182 -4.59 -9.45 21.55
CA GLN A 182 -4.69 -9.87 22.95
C GLN A 182 -3.68 -9.18 23.90
N ALA A 183 -2.63 -8.52 23.40
CA ALA A 183 -1.64 -7.83 24.23
C ALA A 183 -2.09 -6.45 24.75
N ARG A 184 -3.23 -5.91 24.27
CA ARG A 184 -3.73 -4.58 24.68
C ARG A 184 -4.34 -4.54 26.09
N GLY A 185 -4.54 -5.68 26.76
CA GLY A 185 -5.15 -5.77 28.10
C GLY A 185 -4.17 -5.84 29.29
N ARG A 186 -2.88 -6.06 29.06
CA ARG A 186 -1.86 -6.09 30.13
C ARG A 186 -0.72 -5.17 29.75
N ARG A 187 -0.68 -3.99 30.38
CA ARG A 187 0.52 -3.14 30.41
C ARG A 187 1.65 -3.89 31.14
N SER A 188 2.36 -4.76 30.43
CA SER A 188 3.69 -5.17 30.85
C SER A 188 4.59 -3.93 30.70
N ARG A 189 5.19 -3.50 31.82
CA ARG A 189 6.20 -2.42 31.89
C ARG A 189 7.60 -2.94 31.54
N THR A 190 7.70 -4.01 30.76
CA THR A 190 8.97 -4.52 30.27
C THR A 190 8.99 -4.33 28.76
N PRO A 191 9.99 -3.63 28.19
CA PRO A 191 10.16 -3.61 26.74
C PRO A 191 10.25 -5.07 26.27
N PRO A 192 9.54 -5.46 25.20
CA PRO A 192 9.74 -6.78 24.61
C PRO A 192 11.23 -6.87 24.25
N ALA A 193 11.89 -7.93 24.72
CA ALA A 193 13.29 -8.17 24.42
C ALA A 193 13.47 -8.11 22.90
N ALA A 194 14.29 -7.18 22.42
CA ALA A 194 14.79 -7.18 21.06
C ALA A 194 15.65 -8.46 20.92
N GLY A 195 15.10 -9.51 20.31
CA GLY A 195 15.79 -10.79 20.24
C GLY A 195 15.17 -11.81 19.28
N ASP A 196 13.86 -12.02 19.33
CA ASP A 196 13.21 -13.11 18.56
C ASP A 196 12.25 -12.62 17.46
N GLY A 197 11.93 -11.32 17.43
CA GLY A 197 11.01 -10.73 16.46
C GLY A 197 11.57 -10.67 15.04
N ASP A 198 12.89 -10.49 14.90
CA ASP A 198 13.52 -10.11 13.64
C ASP A 198 13.97 -11.31 12.79
N ALA A 199 14.40 -12.41 13.41
CA ALA A 199 15.00 -13.54 12.70
C ALA A 199 14.00 -14.29 11.82
N TRP A 200 12.77 -14.52 12.32
CA TRP A 200 11.78 -15.30 11.59
C TRP A 200 11.15 -14.50 10.43
N VAL A 201 11.12 -13.15 10.50
CA VAL A 201 10.67 -12.29 9.39
C VAL A 201 11.63 -12.42 8.21
N GLY A 202 12.94 -12.45 8.47
CA GLY A 202 13.94 -12.81 7.46
C GLY A 202 13.70 -14.21 6.88
N GLY A 203 13.35 -15.18 7.73
CA GLY A 203 12.96 -16.52 7.31
C GLY A 203 11.70 -16.57 6.43
N LEU A 204 10.70 -15.72 6.70
CA LEU A 204 9.49 -15.61 5.89
C LEU A 204 9.82 -15.15 4.47
N VAL A 205 10.67 -14.13 4.35
CA VAL A 205 11.14 -13.65 3.04
C VAL A 205 12.02 -14.70 2.35
N ALA A 206 12.88 -15.40 3.10
CA ALA A 206 13.70 -16.48 2.55
C ALA A 206 12.87 -17.67 2.03
N ALA A 207 11.70 -17.93 2.65
CA ALA A 207 10.75 -18.92 2.17
C ALA A 207 10.08 -18.52 0.85
N MET A 208 10.14 -17.24 0.44
CA MET A 208 9.58 -16.72 -0.80
C MET A 208 10.67 -16.09 -1.69
N PRO A 209 11.63 -16.88 -2.21
CA PRO A 209 12.80 -16.36 -2.92
C PRO A 209 12.48 -15.69 -4.27
N ARG A 210 11.25 -15.84 -4.77
CA ARG A 210 10.77 -15.26 -6.03
C ARG A 210 9.88 -14.03 -5.83
N LEU A 211 9.77 -13.53 -4.60
CA LEU A 211 8.91 -12.40 -4.26
C LEU A 211 9.38 -11.12 -4.96
N THR A 212 8.51 -10.55 -5.79
CA THR A 212 8.76 -9.30 -6.52
C THR A 212 7.85 -8.17 -6.05
N HIS A 213 6.63 -8.46 -5.59
CA HIS A 213 5.65 -7.45 -5.19
C HIS A 213 5.10 -7.73 -3.80
N VAL A 214 5.13 -6.73 -2.92
CA VAL A 214 4.52 -6.79 -1.60
C VAL A 214 3.62 -5.58 -1.38
N LEU A 215 2.37 -5.81 -0.99
CA LEU A 215 1.42 -4.77 -0.62
C LEU A 215 1.14 -4.81 0.87
N LEU A 216 1.42 -3.71 1.57
CA LEU A 216 1.15 -3.49 2.99
C LEU A 216 0.19 -2.32 3.20
N ALA A 217 -0.49 -1.86 2.14
CA ALA A 217 -1.37 -0.70 2.21
C ALA A 217 -2.40 -0.83 3.36
N GLN A 218 -2.60 0.21 4.16
CA GLN A 218 -3.53 0.21 5.30
C GLN A 218 -3.25 -0.84 6.39
N ALA A 219 -2.13 -1.57 6.34
CA ALA A 219 -1.80 -2.52 7.40
C ALA A 219 -1.46 -1.79 8.71
N THR A 220 -1.75 -2.42 9.85
CA THR A 220 -1.28 -1.90 11.14
C THR A 220 -0.03 -2.67 11.55
N VAL A 221 1.11 -1.99 11.51
CA VAL A 221 2.44 -2.56 11.76
C VAL A 221 3.25 -1.56 12.57
N ASP A 222 3.90 -2.04 13.64
CA ASP A 222 4.81 -1.22 14.43
C ASP A 222 6.12 -0.93 13.69
N ASP A 223 6.83 0.12 14.12
CA ASP A 223 7.99 0.63 13.41
C ASP A 223 9.14 -0.36 13.33
N ALA A 224 9.40 -1.10 14.41
CA ALA A 224 10.47 -2.10 14.45
C ALA A 224 10.20 -3.23 13.45
N THR A 225 8.97 -3.75 13.46
CA THR A 225 8.56 -4.81 12.55
C THR A 225 8.54 -4.36 11.10
N LEU A 226 8.07 -3.14 10.80
CA LEU A 226 8.08 -2.60 9.44
C LEU A 226 9.50 -2.44 8.91
N VAL A 227 10.43 -1.92 9.72
CA VAL A 227 11.84 -1.77 9.35
C VAL A 227 12.50 -3.14 9.14
N ALA A 228 12.26 -4.10 10.04
CA ALA A 228 12.80 -5.46 9.92
C ALA A 228 12.28 -6.17 8.65
N LEU A 229 10.98 -6.05 8.37
CA LEU A 229 10.36 -6.61 7.16
C LEU A 229 10.96 -5.99 5.90
N LEU A 230 11.07 -4.66 5.84
CA LEU A 230 11.64 -4.01 4.67
C LEU A 230 13.12 -4.31 4.49
N HIS A 231 13.90 -4.37 5.58
CA HIS A 231 15.28 -4.82 5.53
C HIS A 231 15.39 -6.22 4.92
N ALA A 232 14.58 -7.17 5.40
CA ALA A 232 14.57 -8.53 4.87
C ALA A 232 14.20 -8.56 3.37
N LEU A 233 13.20 -7.76 2.99
CA LEU A 233 12.72 -7.65 1.61
C LEU A 233 13.69 -6.90 0.67
N THR A 234 14.62 -6.11 1.19
CA THR A 234 15.58 -5.34 0.39
C THR A 234 17.01 -5.86 0.48
N GLY A 235 17.22 -7.01 1.13
CA GLY A 235 18.52 -7.64 1.25
C GLY A 235 19.10 -8.16 -0.09
N PRO A 236 20.38 -8.58 -0.12
CA PRO A 236 21.12 -8.87 -1.36
C PRO A 236 20.52 -10.00 -2.22
N ARG A 237 19.77 -10.92 -1.62
CA ARG A 237 19.13 -12.05 -2.31
C ARG A 237 17.70 -11.76 -2.76
N ALA A 238 17.13 -10.64 -2.33
CA ALA A 238 15.75 -10.31 -2.62
C ALA A 238 15.61 -9.73 -4.03
N ARG A 239 14.51 -10.09 -4.70
CA ARG A 239 14.17 -9.66 -6.07
C ARG A 239 13.01 -8.70 -6.10
N LEU A 240 12.83 -7.96 -5.01
CA LEU A 240 11.71 -7.08 -4.84
C LEU A 240 11.75 -5.95 -5.87
N GLU A 241 10.66 -5.79 -6.59
CA GLU A 241 10.43 -4.79 -7.64
C GLU A 241 9.42 -3.73 -7.20
N TYR A 242 8.48 -4.08 -6.31
CA TYR A 242 7.44 -3.17 -5.85
C TYR A 242 7.12 -3.36 -4.36
N VAL A 243 7.01 -2.25 -3.64
CA VAL A 243 6.48 -2.21 -2.27
C VAL A 243 5.40 -1.16 -2.13
N GLY A 244 4.20 -1.61 -1.76
CA GLY A 244 3.08 -0.74 -1.41
C GLY A 244 3.02 -0.45 0.09
N LEU A 245 3.28 0.79 0.48
CA LEU A 245 3.24 1.28 1.87
C LEU A 245 2.18 2.36 2.06
N GLU A 246 1.12 2.36 1.24
CA GLU A 246 0.09 3.39 1.31
C GLU A 246 -0.69 3.36 2.65
N TRP A 247 -1.17 4.53 3.10
CA TRP A 247 -2.07 4.62 4.25
C TRP A 247 -1.53 4.03 5.57
N LEU A 248 -0.21 4.03 5.75
CA LEU A 248 0.43 3.58 6.99
C LEU A 248 0.57 4.73 8.01
N GLY A 249 0.20 5.97 7.66
CA GLY A 249 0.36 7.11 8.55
C GLY A 249 1.84 7.43 8.85
N LEU A 250 2.73 7.18 7.89
CA LEU A 250 4.18 7.37 8.06
C LEU A 250 4.59 8.83 8.32
N GLY A 251 3.73 9.81 8.03
CA GLY A 251 3.95 11.22 8.36
C GLY A 251 4.10 11.48 9.86
N GLY A 252 3.44 10.69 10.71
CA GLY A 252 3.64 10.73 12.17
C GLY A 252 4.87 9.95 12.65
N ARG A 253 5.55 9.23 11.75
CA ARG A 253 6.60 8.22 12.04
C ARG A 253 7.84 8.45 11.17
N LEU A 254 8.29 9.71 11.08
CA LEU A 254 9.38 10.12 10.19
C LEU A 254 10.73 9.42 10.49
N ALA A 255 10.96 8.98 11.74
CA ALA A 255 12.13 8.18 12.08
C ALA A 255 12.13 6.83 11.35
N THR A 256 10.95 6.19 11.25
CA THR A 256 10.73 4.95 10.49
C THR A 256 11.00 5.19 9.01
N VAL A 257 10.46 6.28 8.43
CA VAL A 257 10.74 6.65 7.03
C VAL A 257 12.24 6.80 6.80
N ARG A 258 12.96 7.49 7.69
CA ARG A 258 14.42 7.65 7.59
C ARG A 258 15.13 6.29 7.60
N SER A 259 14.75 5.39 8.50
CA SER A 259 15.35 4.06 8.62
C SER A 259 15.10 3.20 7.38
N ILE A 260 13.87 3.24 6.83
CA ILE A 260 13.53 2.56 5.58
C ILE A 260 14.38 3.09 4.44
N MET A 261 14.41 4.42 4.26
CA MET A 261 15.09 5.04 3.13
C MET A 261 16.61 4.88 3.19
N SER A 262 17.23 4.88 4.39
CA SER A 262 18.68 4.66 4.51
C SER A 262 19.12 3.29 4.02
N ARG A 263 18.26 2.27 4.14
CA ARG A 263 18.53 0.90 3.64
C ARG A 263 18.43 0.75 2.13
N LEU A 264 17.87 1.76 1.46
CA LEU A 264 17.75 1.80 0.00
C LEU A 264 18.89 2.60 -0.65
N ALA A 265 19.89 3.02 0.14
CA ALA A 265 21.07 3.70 -0.37
C ALA A 265 22.03 2.71 -1.08
N PRO A 266 22.83 3.17 -2.07
CA PRO A 266 23.72 2.30 -2.85
C PRO A 266 24.66 1.43 -2.03
N ALA A 267 25.17 1.95 -0.91
CA ALA A 267 26.09 1.23 -0.02
C ALA A 267 25.49 -0.06 0.55
N ASP A 268 24.17 -0.03 0.84
CA ASP A 268 23.43 -1.17 1.39
C ASP A 268 22.87 -2.08 0.28
N LEU A 269 22.82 -1.60 -0.97
CA LEU A 269 22.32 -2.33 -2.13
C LEU A 269 23.44 -2.97 -2.98
N ALA A 270 24.66 -3.09 -2.45
CA ALA A 270 25.82 -3.60 -3.18
C ALA A 270 25.52 -4.93 -3.91
N GLY A 271 25.48 -4.89 -5.25
CA GLY A 271 25.18 -6.03 -6.13
C GLY A 271 23.73 -6.13 -6.62
N ARG A 272 22.82 -5.26 -6.16
CA ARG A 272 21.42 -5.22 -6.60
C ARG A 272 21.26 -4.26 -7.78
N ALA A 273 21.06 -4.83 -8.97
CA ALA A 273 20.78 -4.09 -10.20
C ALA A 273 19.28 -4.07 -10.57
N LEU A 274 18.41 -4.44 -9.64
CA LEU A 274 16.98 -4.60 -9.92
C LEU A 274 16.21 -3.30 -9.68
N PRO A 275 15.24 -2.97 -10.55
CA PRO A 275 14.36 -1.82 -10.35
C PRO A 275 13.56 -2.00 -9.05
N LEU A 276 13.35 -0.91 -8.32
CA LEU A 276 12.48 -0.88 -7.14
C LEU A 276 11.55 0.32 -7.22
N HIS A 277 10.26 0.04 -7.19
CA HIS A 277 9.19 1.01 -7.02
C HIS A 277 8.74 1.02 -5.56
N LEU A 278 8.81 2.19 -4.93
CA LEU A 278 8.27 2.40 -3.59
C LEU A 278 7.02 3.27 -3.66
N ASN A 279 5.88 2.75 -3.20
CA ASN A 279 4.65 3.52 -3.11
C ASN A 279 4.40 3.97 -1.66
N LEU A 280 4.46 5.28 -1.44
CA LEU A 280 4.24 5.95 -0.17
C LEU A 280 2.99 6.85 -0.21
N ALA A 281 2.05 6.60 -1.13
CA ALA A 281 0.85 7.44 -1.25
C ALA A 281 0.05 7.50 0.05
N SER A 282 -0.65 8.62 0.28
CA SER A 282 -1.59 8.77 1.39
C SER A 282 -1.00 8.49 2.78
N ASN A 283 0.25 8.92 3.01
CA ASN A 283 0.93 8.76 4.30
C ASN A 283 1.03 10.04 5.12
N SER A 284 0.52 11.15 4.59
CA SER A 284 0.63 12.47 5.21
C SER A 284 2.08 12.89 5.49
N LEU A 285 3.03 12.52 4.62
CA LEU A 285 4.46 12.77 4.83
C LEU A 285 4.82 14.25 4.97
N GLY A 286 4.10 15.11 4.24
CA GLY A 286 4.41 16.53 4.10
C GLY A 286 5.82 16.78 3.55
N ASP A 287 6.22 18.04 3.57
CA ASP A 287 7.55 18.45 3.09
C ASP A 287 8.70 17.83 3.90
N SER A 288 8.48 17.60 5.20
CA SER A 288 9.47 17.00 6.10
C SER A 288 9.80 15.56 5.71
N GLY A 289 8.79 14.74 5.38
CA GLY A 289 9.03 13.37 4.90
C GLY A 289 9.71 13.35 3.54
N VAL A 290 9.31 14.25 2.63
CA VAL A 290 9.97 14.39 1.32
C VAL A 290 11.43 14.83 1.46
N LYS A 291 11.74 15.74 2.39
CA LYS A 291 13.12 16.13 2.70
C LYS A 291 13.96 14.94 3.16
N ILE A 292 13.42 14.09 4.04
CA ILE A 292 14.09 12.86 4.49
C ILE A 292 14.37 11.93 3.31
N ILE A 293 13.40 11.75 2.41
CA ILE A 293 13.57 10.95 1.19
C ILE A 293 14.70 11.53 0.32
N ALA A 294 14.69 12.83 0.06
CA ALA A 294 15.69 13.51 -0.77
C ALA A 294 17.12 13.47 -0.18
N GLU A 295 17.23 13.44 1.15
CA GLU A 295 18.51 13.36 1.86
C GLU A 295 19.03 11.92 2.03
N SER A 296 18.17 10.91 1.88
CA SER A 296 18.51 9.51 2.14
C SER A 296 19.53 8.91 1.16
N GLY A 297 19.64 9.46 -0.04
CA GLY A 297 20.43 8.86 -1.12
C GLY A 297 19.86 7.54 -1.66
N ALA A 298 18.59 7.23 -1.38
CA ALA A 298 17.94 6.03 -1.88
C ALA A 298 18.00 5.94 -3.42
N MET A 299 18.28 4.75 -3.95
CA MET A 299 18.21 4.44 -5.38
C MET A 299 16.89 3.71 -5.66
N LEU A 300 16.00 4.40 -6.36
CA LEU A 300 14.68 3.90 -6.73
C LEU A 300 14.48 4.10 -8.23
N THR A 301 13.74 3.21 -8.87
CA THR A 301 13.30 3.40 -10.26
C THR A 301 11.92 4.02 -10.33
N GLY A 302 11.08 3.77 -9.32
CA GLY A 302 9.75 4.37 -9.19
C GLY A 302 9.47 4.87 -7.77
N LEU A 303 8.83 6.04 -7.66
CA LEU A 303 8.42 6.61 -6.40
C LEU A 303 7.03 7.23 -6.52
N THR A 304 6.10 6.76 -5.71
CA THR A 304 4.75 7.32 -5.61
C THR A 304 4.59 8.05 -4.29
N LEU A 305 4.28 9.34 -4.39
CA LEU A 305 4.07 10.28 -3.28
C LEU A 305 2.70 10.96 -3.36
N ALA A 306 1.73 10.37 -4.07
CA ALA A 306 0.39 10.94 -4.19
C ALA A 306 -0.27 11.15 -2.81
N CYS A 307 -1.14 12.16 -2.68
CA CYS A 307 -1.87 12.44 -1.43
C CYS A 307 -0.99 12.58 -0.17
N ASN A 308 0.13 13.31 -0.23
CA ASN A 308 1.05 13.45 0.92
C ASN A 308 1.15 14.87 1.50
N PHE A 309 0.27 15.79 1.11
CA PHE A 309 0.29 17.19 1.55
C PHE A 309 1.62 17.90 1.23
N ILE A 310 2.20 17.58 0.08
CA ILE A 310 3.45 18.18 -0.39
C ILE A 310 3.18 19.58 -0.93
N THR A 311 4.00 20.54 -0.53
CA THR A 311 3.96 21.94 -0.98
C THR A 311 5.15 22.26 -1.89
N GLU A 312 5.31 23.53 -2.27
CA GLU A 312 6.47 23.98 -3.05
C GLU A 312 7.81 23.65 -2.35
N ARG A 313 7.84 23.62 -1.02
CA ARG A 313 9.06 23.30 -0.26
C ARG A 313 9.49 21.85 -0.45
N GLY A 314 8.55 20.91 -0.43
CA GLY A 314 8.83 19.51 -0.70
C GLY A 314 9.26 19.29 -2.15
N THR A 315 8.64 19.95 -3.12
CA THR A 315 9.06 19.86 -4.53
C THR A 315 10.48 20.39 -4.76
N ARG A 316 10.90 21.45 -4.04
CA ARG A 316 12.29 21.93 -4.06
C ARG A 316 13.27 20.90 -3.52
N ALA A 317 12.90 20.17 -2.46
CA ALA A 317 13.72 19.08 -1.94
C ALA A 317 13.86 17.94 -2.96
N LEU A 318 12.78 17.59 -3.68
CA LEU A 318 12.83 16.61 -4.77
C LEU A 318 13.74 17.08 -5.91
N ALA A 319 13.63 18.34 -6.35
CA ALA A 319 14.48 18.89 -7.41
C ALA A 319 15.99 18.74 -7.12
N ALA A 320 16.38 18.88 -5.85
CA ALA A 320 17.77 18.68 -5.41
C ALA A 320 18.23 17.21 -5.36
N TRP A 321 17.30 16.25 -5.45
CA TRP A 321 17.57 14.81 -5.40
C TRP A 321 17.44 14.12 -6.74
N LEU A 322 16.49 14.53 -7.60
CA LEU A 322 16.22 13.90 -8.90
C LEU A 322 17.45 13.73 -9.81
N PRO A 323 18.38 14.70 -9.93
CA PRO A 323 19.54 14.56 -10.80
C PRO A 323 20.49 13.42 -10.41
N ARG A 324 20.42 12.95 -9.16
CA ARG A 324 21.30 11.92 -8.60
C ARG A 324 20.57 10.66 -8.15
N SER A 325 19.26 10.55 -8.36
CA SER A 325 18.45 9.44 -7.85
C SER A 325 18.34 8.24 -8.79
N GLY A 326 18.56 8.44 -10.10
CA GLY A 326 18.28 7.45 -11.14
C GLY A 326 16.78 7.17 -11.33
N LEU A 327 15.90 7.98 -10.73
CA LEU A 327 14.46 7.77 -10.73
C LEU A 327 13.86 7.96 -12.13
N ALA A 328 13.13 6.96 -12.61
CA ALA A 328 12.48 6.98 -13.91
C ALA A 328 10.99 7.37 -13.81
N MET A 329 10.31 6.95 -12.74
CA MET A 329 8.89 7.22 -12.53
C MET A 329 8.66 7.99 -11.22
N LEU A 330 8.02 9.15 -11.32
CA LEU A 330 7.61 9.96 -10.17
C LEU A 330 6.12 10.27 -10.26
N GLU A 331 5.38 9.92 -9.20
CA GLU A 331 3.95 10.23 -9.07
C GLU A 331 3.72 11.17 -7.89
N LEU A 332 3.23 12.37 -8.18
CA LEU A 332 2.99 13.46 -7.22
C LEU A 332 1.53 13.91 -7.19
N SER A 333 0.61 13.18 -7.83
CA SER A 333 -0.80 13.54 -7.89
C SER A 333 -1.43 13.84 -6.53
N ASP A 334 -2.46 14.69 -6.50
CA ASP A 334 -3.22 15.02 -5.31
C ASP A 334 -2.35 15.63 -4.18
N ASN A 335 -1.40 16.49 -4.57
CA ASN A 335 -0.60 17.33 -3.68
C ASN A 335 -0.81 18.82 -4.00
N HIS A 336 -0.60 19.71 -3.04
CA HIS A 336 -1.03 21.12 -3.15
C HIS A 336 0.15 22.08 -3.33
N PHE A 337 1.03 21.81 -4.30
CA PHE A 337 2.23 22.63 -4.53
C PHE A 337 2.05 23.71 -5.61
N GLY A 338 1.04 23.57 -6.49
CA GLY A 338 0.68 24.57 -7.50
C GLY A 338 1.82 24.96 -8.45
N ASP A 339 1.68 26.11 -9.11
CA ASP A 339 2.65 26.59 -10.10
C ASP A 339 4.06 26.80 -9.50
N GLN A 340 4.14 27.27 -8.25
CA GLN A 340 5.43 27.46 -7.56
C GLN A 340 6.16 26.14 -7.28
N GLY A 341 5.42 25.06 -7.07
CA GLY A 341 6.01 23.74 -6.95
C GLY A 341 6.57 23.23 -8.26
N ILE A 342 5.91 23.48 -9.40
CA ILE A 342 6.47 23.16 -10.71
C ILE A 342 7.72 23.99 -10.99
N ALA A 343 7.69 25.29 -10.73
CA ALA A 343 8.86 26.16 -10.85
C ALA A 343 10.05 25.63 -10.03
N SER A 344 9.79 25.13 -8.83
CA SER A 344 10.81 24.53 -7.97
C SER A 344 11.27 23.15 -8.45
N LEU A 345 10.36 22.32 -8.97
CA LEU A 345 10.63 20.95 -9.41
C LEU A 345 11.54 20.91 -10.64
N VAL A 346 11.28 21.80 -11.60
CA VAL A 346 12.03 21.86 -12.87
C VAL A 346 13.27 22.75 -12.79
N ALA A 347 13.49 23.42 -11.66
CA ALA A 347 14.67 24.25 -11.46
C ALA A 347 15.94 23.38 -11.53
N VAL A 348 16.82 23.72 -12.47
CA VAL A 348 18.12 23.07 -12.62
C VAL A 348 19.14 23.87 -11.81
N ASP A 349 19.62 23.28 -10.71
CA ASP A 349 20.77 23.82 -9.98
C ASP A 349 22.05 23.39 -10.71
N ALA A 350 22.68 24.34 -11.41
CA ALA A 350 23.91 24.11 -12.19
C ALA A 350 25.06 23.51 -11.36
N ALA A 351 25.06 23.68 -10.03
CA ALA A 351 26.07 23.09 -9.15
C ALA A 351 25.83 21.59 -8.87
N ARG A 352 24.61 21.08 -9.10
CA ARG A 352 24.19 19.72 -8.76
C ARG A 352 23.71 18.90 -9.96
N ALA A 353 23.44 19.56 -11.08
CA ALA A 353 22.98 18.93 -12.30
C ALA A 353 24.14 18.23 -13.05
N PRO A 354 23.82 17.20 -13.86
CA PRO A 354 24.75 16.66 -14.84
C PRO A 354 25.31 17.77 -15.75
N PRO A 355 26.56 17.60 -16.26
CA PRO A 355 27.21 18.62 -17.09
C PRO A 355 26.52 18.82 -18.46
N ALA A 356 25.67 17.88 -18.86
CA ALA A 356 24.87 17.96 -20.08
C ALA A 356 23.50 17.28 -19.85
N PRO A 357 22.45 17.70 -20.57
CA PRO A 357 21.15 17.06 -20.50
C PRO A 357 21.19 15.58 -20.98
N PRO A 358 20.29 14.71 -20.50
CA PRO A 358 19.17 15.06 -19.62
C PRO A 358 19.58 15.27 -18.15
N TYR A 359 18.98 16.28 -17.49
CA TYR A 359 19.32 16.62 -16.10
C TYR A 359 18.71 15.66 -15.07
N THR A 360 17.68 14.92 -15.44
CA THR A 360 17.04 13.87 -14.64
C THR A 360 16.77 12.64 -15.50
N ALA A 361 16.59 11.47 -14.88
CA ALA A 361 16.25 10.23 -15.57
C ALA A 361 14.73 10.02 -15.74
N ILE A 362 13.90 11.03 -15.43
CA ILE A 362 12.45 10.89 -15.37
C ILE A 362 11.86 10.67 -16.76
N THR A 363 11.14 9.57 -16.93
CA THR A 363 10.42 9.21 -18.16
C THR A 363 8.91 9.24 -17.97
N SER A 364 8.43 9.11 -16.73
CA SER A 364 7.00 9.18 -16.38
C SER A 364 6.77 10.10 -15.19
N LEU A 365 5.94 11.13 -15.37
CA LEU A 365 5.59 12.10 -14.35
C LEU A 365 4.08 12.21 -14.17
N GLY A 366 3.59 11.98 -12.94
CA GLY A 366 2.20 12.16 -12.55
C GLY A 366 2.01 13.42 -11.70
N LEU A 367 1.09 14.29 -12.11
CA LEU A 367 0.78 15.60 -11.52
C LEU A 367 -0.74 15.87 -11.58
N ASN A 368 -1.57 14.83 -11.47
CA ASN A 368 -3.01 15.03 -11.47
C ASN A 368 -3.43 15.76 -10.19
N SER A 369 -4.44 16.63 -10.26
CA SER A 369 -4.95 17.34 -9.07
C SER A 369 -3.86 18.07 -8.25
N CYS A 370 -2.91 18.73 -8.90
CA CYS A 370 -1.77 19.41 -8.25
C CYS A 370 -1.93 20.94 -8.11
N CYS A 371 -3.14 21.46 -8.33
CA CYS A 371 -3.45 22.90 -8.40
C CYS A 371 -2.69 23.66 -9.49
N LEU A 372 -2.40 23.00 -10.62
CA LEU A 372 -1.64 23.57 -11.73
C LEU A 372 -2.49 24.48 -12.62
N SER A 373 -1.87 25.53 -13.18
CA SER A 373 -2.44 26.39 -14.22
C SER A 373 -1.66 26.29 -15.55
N ASP A 374 -2.06 27.06 -16.57
CA ASP A 374 -1.32 27.19 -17.83
C ASP A 374 0.13 27.65 -17.64
N ALA A 375 0.43 28.37 -16.55
CA ALA A 375 1.81 28.75 -16.22
C ALA A 375 2.68 27.52 -15.93
N SER A 376 2.15 26.53 -15.21
CA SER A 376 2.85 25.25 -14.98
C SER A 376 3.18 24.53 -16.29
N LEU A 377 2.25 24.53 -17.25
CA LEU A 377 2.47 23.87 -18.54
C LEU A 377 3.55 24.56 -19.36
N ARG A 378 3.60 25.90 -19.34
CA ARG A 378 4.70 26.66 -19.98
C ARG A 378 6.04 26.31 -19.35
N MET A 379 6.14 26.35 -18.02
CA MET A 379 7.38 26.02 -17.30
C MET A 379 7.85 24.58 -17.58
N LEU A 380 6.92 23.61 -17.62
CA LEU A 380 7.24 22.23 -18.00
C LEU A 380 7.72 22.14 -19.45
N SER A 381 7.04 22.83 -20.38
CA SER A 381 7.42 22.82 -21.80
C SER A 381 8.83 23.40 -21.99
N ASP A 382 9.12 24.54 -21.37
CA ASP A 382 10.44 25.19 -21.44
C ASP A 382 11.52 24.31 -20.82
N ALA A 383 11.24 23.68 -19.67
CA ALA A 383 12.18 22.78 -19.02
C ALA A 383 12.49 21.54 -19.88
N LEU A 384 11.48 20.96 -20.53
CA LEU A 384 11.66 19.80 -21.42
C LEU A 384 12.44 20.16 -22.68
N LEU A 385 12.22 21.35 -23.26
CA LEU A 385 13.03 21.87 -24.37
C LEU A 385 14.50 22.05 -23.98
N CYS A 386 14.76 22.42 -22.72
CA CYS A 386 16.10 22.51 -22.14
C CYS A 386 16.70 21.15 -21.72
N GLY A 387 16.00 20.03 -21.95
CA GLY A 387 16.48 18.69 -21.61
C GLY A 387 16.40 18.37 -20.12
N TRP A 388 15.42 18.90 -19.39
CA TRP A 388 15.22 18.57 -17.97
C TRP A 388 15.03 17.07 -17.73
N ALA A 389 14.25 16.40 -18.58
CA ALA A 389 13.98 14.97 -18.48
C ALA A 389 13.63 14.39 -19.85
N PRO A 390 13.97 13.10 -20.13
CA PRO A 390 13.51 12.39 -21.32
C PRO A 390 12.07 11.90 -21.12
N LEU A 391 11.14 12.84 -20.91
CA LEU A 391 9.78 12.53 -20.48
C LEU A 391 8.96 11.91 -21.62
N ALA A 392 8.52 10.67 -21.43
CA ALA A 392 7.67 9.94 -22.38
C ALA A 392 6.19 9.96 -21.98
N SER A 393 5.89 10.17 -20.69
CA SER A 393 4.53 10.15 -20.16
C SER A 393 4.34 11.26 -19.13
N LEU A 394 3.31 12.09 -19.35
CA LEU A 394 2.91 13.17 -18.44
C LEU A 394 1.41 13.07 -18.16
N ARG A 395 1.04 12.89 -16.89
CA ARG A 395 -0.36 12.91 -16.44
C ARG A 395 -0.64 14.18 -15.64
N ILE A 396 -1.53 15.03 -16.15
CA ILE A 396 -1.89 16.36 -15.57
C ILE A 396 -3.40 16.57 -15.44
N LEU A 397 -4.17 15.48 -15.44
CA LEU A 397 -5.63 15.50 -15.36
C LEU A 397 -6.11 16.11 -14.04
N ARG A 398 -7.38 16.53 -14.00
CA ARG A 398 -8.03 17.08 -12.79
C ARG A 398 -7.36 18.35 -12.22
N ASN A 399 -6.63 19.10 -13.05
CA ASN A 399 -6.16 20.45 -12.73
C ASN A 399 -7.12 21.50 -13.30
N SER A 400 -8.04 21.99 -12.48
CA SER A 400 -9.15 22.87 -12.90
C SER A 400 -8.73 24.25 -13.39
N ARG A 401 -7.47 24.67 -13.19
CA ARG A 401 -6.94 25.97 -13.64
C ARG A 401 -6.21 25.89 -14.99
N ILE A 402 -6.16 24.71 -15.60
CA ILE A 402 -5.62 24.51 -16.95
C ILE A 402 -6.72 24.79 -17.96
N SER A 403 -6.43 25.66 -18.92
CA SER A 403 -7.35 25.99 -20.01
C SER A 403 -7.59 24.77 -20.91
N PRO A 404 -8.82 24.57 -21.42
CA PRO A 404 -9.10 23.50 -22.38
C PRO A 404 -8.16 23.56 -23.59
N GLY A 405 -7.53 22.43 -23.92
CA GLY A 405 -6.60 22.34 -25.06
C GLY A 405 -5.16 22.79 -24.77
N ALA A 406 -4.87 23.35 -23.60
CA ALA A 406 -3.50 23.59 -23.18
C ALA A 406 -2.77 22.25 -22.98
N ARG A 407 -1.55 22.14 -23.53
CA ARG A 407 -0.78 20.90 -23.58
C ARG A 407 0.70 21.19 -23.47
N VAL A 408 1.43 20.21 -22.94
CA VAL A 408 2.89 20.16 -22.98
C VAL A 408 3.27 19.27 -24.16
N PRO A 409 4.08 19.74 -25.13
CA PRO A 409 4.59 18.88 -26.18
C PRO A 409 5.58 17.87 -25.58
N LEU A 410 5.38 16.58 -25.85
CA LEU A 410 6.28 15.48 -25.49
C LEU A 410 6.99 14.94 -26.73
#